data_AF-A0A8H7DN64-F1
#
_entry.id   AF-A0A8H7DN64-F1
#
_cell.length_a   1.000
_cell.length_b   1.000
_cell.length_c   1.000
_cell.angle_alpha   90.00
_cell.angle_beta   90.00
_cell.angle_gamma   90.00
#
_symmetry.space_group_name_H-M   'P 1'
#
loop_
_entity.id
_entity.type
_entity.pdbx_description
1 polymer ?
#
loop_
_entity_poly.entity_id
_entity_poly.type
_entity_poly.pdbx_seq_one_letter_code
_entity_poly.pdbx_strand_id
1 'polypeptide(L)'
;MAMRGDEKGIEELQRATGTKDKVAQCWIDVLLKRADYLHRASPRHSKADIVSEIQTWFNQQPGEKSNPLLDITGLDPSQDMPVELLHTILLGVMKYIWHFLNTSQWSETDQHLLTIWLQLTDISGLTVPPIRAGYMIQYKNNLIGKHFKMLMQVLIFHVHKICTPEQFTLVKAASDLGAQLWVPEIDDMDYYLEQLKIAVANLLDAFDTVDPLRILVKIKLHLLAHFPDEYKTWSGE
;
A
#
# COMPACT_ATOMS: atom_id res chain seq x y z
N MET A 1 12.72 -28.47 -1.13
CA MET A 1 12.30 -28.61 0.29
C MET A 1 11.01 -29.42 0.37
N ALA A 2 9.95 -29.07 -0.37
CA ALA A 2 8.68 -29.83 -0.43
C ALA A 2 8.85 -31.34 -0.71
N MET A 3 9.67 -31.70 -1.70
CA MET A 3 9.92 -33.10 -2.07
C MET A 3 10.64 -33.91 -0.98
N ARG A 4 11.25 -33.25 0.01
CA ARG A 4 11.89 -33.87 1.18
C ARG A 4 10.96 -33.95 2.39
N GLY A 5 9.71 -33.48 2.27
CA GLY A 5 8.77 -33.35 3.38
C GLY A 5 9.10 -32.21 4.36
N ASP A 6 9.96 -31.26 3.97
CA ASP A 6 10.41 -30.18 4.85
C ASP A 6 9.45 -28.98 4.79
N GLU A 7 8.27 -29.13 5.41
CA GLU A 7 7.25 -28.08 5.50
C GLU A 7 7.75 -26.88 6.28
N LYS A 8 8.39 -27.11 7.44
CA LYS A 8 8.89 -26.06 8.32
C LYS A 8 9.93 -25.16 7.64
N GLY A 9 10.89 -25.75 6.92
CA GLY A 9 11.87 -24.98 6.18
C GLY A 9 11.24 -24.14 5.05
N ILE A 10 10.15 -24.62 4.43
CA ILE A 10 9.40 -23.83 3.44
C ILE A 10 8.73 -22.63 4.10
N GLU A 11 8.07 -22.82 5.24
CA GLU A 11 7.44 -21.72 5.99
C GLU A 11 8.47 -20.68 6.44
N GLU A 12 9.62 -21.12 6.95
CA GLU A 12 10.73 -20.25 7.34
C GLU A 12 11.25 -19.43 6.14
N LEU A 13 11.44 -20.07 4.98
CA LEU A 13 11.89 -19.40 3.76
C LEU A 13 10.86 -18.40 3.22
N GLN A 14 9.58 -18.78 3.18
CA GLN A 14 8.48 -17.89 2.77
C GLN A 14 8.37 -16.68 3.69
N ARG A 15 8.55 -16.88 5.00
CA ARG A 15 8.54 -15.79 5.98
C ARG A 15 9.75 -14.88 5.86
N ALA A 16 10.93 -15.45 5.61
CA ALA A 16 12.16 -14.68 5.48
C ALA A 16 12.18 -13.82 4.21
N THR A 17 11.63 -14.33 3.12
CA THR A 17 11.58 -13.65 1.81
C THR A 17 10.31 -12.80 1.63
N GLY A 18 9.25 -13.09 2.39
CA GLY A 18 7.92 -12.49 2.17
C GLY A 18 7.23 -12.97 0.89
N THR A 19 7.82 -13.90 0.14
CA THR A 19 7.30 -14.35 -1.15
C THR A 19 6.42 -15.58 -0.99
N LYS A 20 5.16 -15.49 -1.40
CA LYS A 20 4.22 -16.61 -1.44
C LYS A 20 3.41 -16.62 -2.72
N ASP A 21 3.86 -17.39 -3.70
CA ASP A 21 3.09 -17.65 -4.92
C ASP A 21 2.00 -18.70 -4.67
N LYS A 22 0.75 -18.36 -5.01
CA LYS A 22 -0.40 -19.27 -4.86
C LYS A 22 -0.33 -20.47 -5.80
N VAL A 23 0.23 -20.30 -7.00
CA VAL A 23 0.37 -21.41 -7.97
C VAL A 23 1.39 -22.41 -7.46
N ALA A 24 2.59 -21.93 -7.08
CA ALA A 24 3.60 -22.76 -6.44
C ALA A 24 3.12 -23.38 -5.12
N GLN A 25 2.35 -22.66 -4.29
CA GLN A 25 1.83 -23.19 -3.03
C GLN A 25 0.94 -24.42 -3.24
N CYS A 26 0.08 -24.42 -4.27
CA CYS A 26 -0.74 -25.58 -4.60
C CYS A 26 0.13 -26.82 -4.87
N TRP A 27 1.21 -26.64 -5.62
CA TRP A 27 2.16 -27.73 -5.88
C TRP A 27 2.96 -28.14 -4.65
N ILE A 28 3.39 -27.19 -3.82
CA ILE A 28 4.08 -27.46 -2.55
C ILE A 28 3.23 -28.39 -1.68
N ASP A 29 1.94 -28.09 -1.50
CA ASP A 29 1.03 -28.88 -0.67
C ASP A 29 0.85 -30.30 -1.22
N VAL A 30 0.78 -30.45 -2.54
CA VAL A 30 0.69 -31.75 -3.21
C VAL A 30 1.99 -32.56 -3.04
N LEU A 31 3.14 -31.90 -3.21
CA LEU A 31 4.46 -32.52 -3.06
C LEU A 31 4.72 -32.97 -1.62
N LEU A 32 4.33 -32.17 -0.62
CA LEU A 32 4.44 -32.54 0.80
C LEU A 32 3.62 -33.79 1.12
N LYS A 33 2.33 -33.83 0.71
CA LYS A 33 1.47 -35.01 0.89
C LYS A 33 2.04 -36.26 0.21
N ARG A 34 2.64 -36.10 -0.97
CA ARG A 34 3.24 -37.22 -1.71
C ARG A 34 4.53 -37.71 -1.05
N ALA A 35 5.37 -36.79 -0.56
CA ALA A 35 6.58 -37.13 0.18
C ALA A 35 6.24 -37.92 1.45
N ASP A 36 5.24 -37.47 2.21
CA ASP A 36 4.77 -38.17 3.40
C ASP A 36 4.25 -39.58 3.08
N TYR A 37 3.47 -39.72 2.01
CA TYR A 37 2.96 -41.03 1.58
C TYR A 37 4.12 -41.98 1.21
N LEU A 38 5.07 -41.55 0.38
CA LEU A 38 6.18 -42.38 -0.06
C LEU A 38 7.15 -42.72 1.07
N HIS A 39 7.41 -41.79 1.99
CA HIS A 39 8.21 -42.06 3.18
C HIS A 39 7.58 -43.13 4.08
N ARG A 40 6.24 -43.18 4.16
CA ARG A 40 5.51 -44.22 4.93
C ARG A 40 5.43 -45.55 4.19
N ALA A 41 5.20 -45.53 2.88
CA ALA A 41 5.02 -46.72 2.06
C ALA A 41 6.34 -47.44 1.75
N SER A 42 7.46 -46.71 1.73
CA SER A 42 8.77 -47.20 1.29
C SER A 42 9.90 -46.89 2.29
N PRO A 43 9.88 -47.47 3.51
CA PRO A 43 10.89 -47.19 4.54
C PRO A 43 12.31 -47.69 4.22
N ARG A 44 12.46 -48.53 3.17
CA ARG A 44 13.78 -49.06 2.72
C ARG A 44 14.43 -48.23 1.62
N HIS A 45 13.70 -47.33 0.96
CA HIS A 45 14.26 -46.47 -0.07
C HIS A 45 15.07 -45.34 0.56
N SER A 46 16.17 -44.95 -0.09
CA SER A 46 16.92 -43.80 0.38
C SER A 46 16.09 -42.52 0.19
N LYS A 47 16.32 -41.50 1.02
CA LYS A 47 15.66 -40.20 0.85
C LYS A 47 15.93 -39.60 -0.53
N ALA A 48 17.07 -39.90 -1.15
CA ALA A 48 17.42 -39.42 -2.49
C ALA A 48 16.56 -40.08 -3.58
N ASP A 49 16.31 -41.38 -3.47
CA ASP A 49 15.48 -42.11 -4.44
C ASP A 49 14.04 -41.60 -4.43
N ILE A 50 13.48 -41.38 -3.22
CA ILE A 50 12.14 -40.83 -3.04
C ILE A 50 12.02 -39.43 -3.66
N VAL A 51 13.02 -38.57 -3.44
CA VAL A 51 13.04 -37.23 -4.06
C VAL A 51 13.12 -37.32 -5.58
N SER A 52 13.94 -38.22 -6.12
CA SER A 52 14.07 -38.42 -7.57
C SER A 52 12.77 -38.92 -8.21
N GLU A 53 12.07 -39.84 -7.54
CA GLU A 53 10.75 -40.31 -7.98
C GLU A 53 9.73 -39.17 -8.01
N ILE A 54 9.66 -38.37 -6.93
CA ILE A 54 8.74 -37.23 -6.83
C ILE A 54 9.07 -36.18 -7.88
N GLN A 55 10.35 -35.87 -8.10
CA GLN A 55 10.78 -34.90 -9.11
C GLN A 55 10.38 -35.36 -10.52
N THR A 56 10.58 -36.64 -10.83
CA THR A 56 10.20 -37.21 -12.13
C THR A 56 8.69 -37.12 -12.34
N TRP A 57 7.91 -37.47 -11.32
CA TRP A 57 6.45 -37.35 -11.36
C TRP A 57 6.00 -35.88 -11.52
N PHE A 58 6.61 -34.96 -10.78
CA PHE A 58 6.29 -33.53 -10.80
C PHE A 58 6.50 -32.91 -12.17
N ASN A 59 7.63 -33.24 -12.82
CA ASN A 59 7.97 -32.77 -14.16
C ASN A 59 6.99 -33.27 -15.24
N GLN A 60 6.32 -34.40 -15.01
CA GLN A 60 5.31 -34.95 -15.92
C GLN A 60 3.92 -34.34 -15.73
N GLN A 61 3.68 -33.60 -14.64
CA GLN A 61 2.37 -33.06 -14.39
C GLN A 61 2.07 -31.87 -15.31
N PRO A 62 0.85 -31.77 -15.88
CA PRO A 62 0.46 -30.61 -16.66
C PRO A 62 0.30 -29.37 -15.77
N GLY A 63 0.26 -28.20 -16.41
CA GLY A 63 0.01 -26.91 -15.75
C GLY A 63 1.27 -26.25 -15.19
N GLU A 64 1.17 -24.93 -15.06
CA GLU A 64 2.25 -24.06 -14.59
C GLU A 64 2.64 -24.39 -13.15
N LYS A 65 3.95 -24.40 -12.88
CA LYS A 65 4.51 -24.75 -11.55
C LYS A 65 4.66 -23.55 -10.63
N SER A 66 4.61 -22.37 -11.21
CA SER A 66 4.67 -21.06 -10.58
C SER A 66 3.79 -20.09 -11.36
N ASN A 67 3.53 -18.92 -10.78
CA ASN A 67 2.87 -17.84 -11.49
C ASN A 67 3.72 -17.42 -12.73
N PRO A 68 3.17 -17.49 -13.95
CA PRO A 68 3.89 -17.12 -15.18
C PRO A 68 4.40 -15.68 -15.19
N LEU A 69 3.79 -14.79 -14.41
CA LEU A 69 4.24 -13.40 -14.27
C LEU A 69 5.65 -13.30 -13.66
N LEU A 70 6.12 -14.34 -12.96
CA LEU A 70 7.47 -14.37 -12.38
C LEU A 70 8.55 -14.74 -13.41
N ASP A 71 8.17 -15.30 -14.57
CA ASP A 71 9.09 -15.69 -15.63
C ASP A 71 9.21 -14.64 -16.75
N ILE A 72 8.50 -13.50 -16.61
CA ILE A 72 8.59 -12.40 -17.58
C ILE A 72 9.94 -11.73 -17.41
N THR A 73 10.78 -11.82 -18.46
CA THR A 73 12.10 -11.18 -18.46
C THR A 73 11.95 -9.66 -18.33
N GLY A 74 12.61 -9.09 -17.33
CA GLY A 74 12.58 -7.66 -17.06
C GLY A 74 11.38 -7.18 -16.24
N LEU A 75 10.55 -8.08 -15.71
CA LEU A 75 9.52 -7.75 -14.73
C LEU A 75 9.96 -8.27 -13.35
N ASP A 76 10.21 -7.36 -12.41
CA ASP A 76 10.27 -7.60 -10.98
C ASP A 76 8.98 -7.08 -10.33
N PRO A 77 7.99 -7.94 -10.03
CA PRO A 77 6.73 -7.50 -9.41
C PRO A 77 6.89 -6.77 -8.07
N SER A 78 8.04 -6.88 -7.41
CA SER A 78 8.32 -6.14 -6.17
C SER A 78 8.77 -4.71 -6.42
N GLN A 79 9.35 -4.41 -7.59
CA GLN A 79 9.87 -3.09 -7.98
C GLN A 79 8.99 -2.39 -9.02
N ASP A 80 8.28 -3.17 -9.85
CA ASP A 80 7.60 -2.68 -11.06
C ASP A 80 6.09 -2.50 -10.85
N MET A 81 5.57 -2.83 -9.68
CA MET A 81 4.18 -2.52 -9.31
C MET A 81 4.14 -1.19 -8.58
N PRO A 82 3.69 -0.10 -9.23
CA PRO A 82 3.66 1.22 -8.59
C PRO A 82 2.72 1.20 -7.39
N VAL A 83 3.08 1.92 -6.32
CA VAL A 83 2.18 2.14 -5.20
C VAL A 83 0.86 2.72 -5.70
N GLU A 84 -0.20 1.99 -5.42
CA GLU A 84 -1.54 2.40 -5.81
C GLU A 84 -1.97 3.62 -4.97
N LEU A 85 -1.92 4.82 -5.59
CA LEU A 85 -2.30 6.09 -4.97
C LEU A 85 -3.67 6.03 -4.28
N LEU A 86 -4.62 5.31 -4.86
CA LEU A 86 -5.95 5.14 -4.28
C LEU A 86 -5.87 4.46 -2.91
N HIS A 87 -5.16 3.34 -2.79
CA HIS A 87 -5.14 2.59 -1.55
C HIS A 87 -4.15 3.15 -0.54
N THR A 88 -2.97 3.61 -0.97
CA THR A 88 -1.92 4.07 -0.05
C THR A 88 -2.15 5.51 0.39
N ILE A 89 -2.46 6.41 -0.53
CA ILE A 89 -2.60 7.85 -0.24
C ILE A 89 -4.04 8.17 0.17
N LEU A 90 -5.02 7.90 -0.71
CA LEU A 90 -6.39 8.36 -0.48
C LEU A 90 -7.10 7.55 0.62
N LEU A 91 -7.13 6.22 0.48
CA LEU A 91 -7.73 5.29 1.46
C LEU A 91 -6.77 4.85 2.57
N GLY A 92 -5.56 5.41 2.60
CA GLY A 92 -4.56 5.24 3.66
C GLY A 92 -4.32 6.55 4.37
N VAL A 93 -3.30 7.30 3.93
CA VAL A 93 -2.85 8.58 4.50
C VAL A 93 -4.02 9.53 4.79
N MET A 94 -4.75 9.95 3.77
CA MET A 94 -5.81 10.94 3.91
C MET A 94 -6.96 10.44 4.76
N LYS A 95 -7.28 9.15 4.67
CA LYS A 95 -8.28 8.52 5.54
C LYS A 95 -7.84 8.53 7.01
N TYR A 96 -6.56 8.33 7.29
CA TYR A 96 -6.02 8.38 8.66
C TYR A 96 -6.06 9.79 9.23
N ILE A 97 -5.61 10.79 8.46
CA ILE A 97 -5.67 12.21 8.84
C ILE A 97 -7.12 12.62 9.10
N TRP A 98 -8.03 12.30 8.17
CA TRP A 98 -9.44 12.62 8.30
C TRP A 98 -10.07 12.00 9.55
N HIS A 99 -9.82 10.71 9.78
CA HIS A 99 -10.34 10.02 10.96
C HIS A 99 -9.81 10.64 12.26
N PHE A 100 -8.51 10.96 12.29
CA PHE A 100 -7.88 11.59 13.44
C PHE A 100 -8.54 12.95 13.77
N LEU A 101 -8.70 13.82 12.78
CA LEU A 101 -9.34 15.14 12.97
C LEU A 101 -10.81 15.03 13.39
N ASN A 102 -11.57 14.12 12.75
CA ASN A 102 -13.01 14.06 12.93
C ASN A 102 -13.47 13.31 14.19
N THR A 103 -12.65 12.38 14.70
CA THR A 103 -13.02 11.52 15.84
C THR A 103 -12.60 12.15 17.16
N SER A 104 -11.47 12.87 17.17
CA SER A 104 -10.87 13.35 18.41
C SER A 104 -11.21 14.79 18.76
N GLN A 105 -11.85 15.57 17.87
CA GLN A 105 -11.82 17.04 18.05
C GLN A 105 -13.01 17.85 17.56
N TRP A 106 -13.59 17.53 16.39
CA TRP A 106 -14.62 18.41 15.83
C TRP A 106 -15.95 18.32 16.58
N SER A 107 -16.31 19.39 17.27
CA SER A 107 -17.65 19.58 17.81
C SER A 107 -18.71 19.63 16.71
N GLU A 108 -19.99 19.57 17.07
CA GLU A 108 -21.07 19.76 16.08
C GLU A 108 -20.97 21.13 15.38
N THR A 109 -20.55 22.17 16.12
CA THR A 109 -20.31 23.51 15.58
C THR A 109 -19.17 23.50 14.56
N ASP A 110 -18.05 22.84 14.86
CA ASP A 110 -16.91 22.76 13.93
C ASP A 110 -17.28 22.00 12.65
N GLN A 111 -18.04 20.90 12.79
CA GLN A 111 -18.55 20.14 11.65
C GLN A 111 -19.51 20.98 10.79
N HIS A 112 -20.35 21.81 11.42
CA HIS A 112 -21.23 22.72 10.71
C HIS A 112 -20.45 23.81 9.96
N LEU A 113 -19.46 24.42 10.60
CA LEU A 113 -18.57 25.40 9.97
C LEU A 113 -17.81 24.81 8.79
N LEU A 114 -17.23 23.62 8.98
CA LEU A 114 -16.53 22.90 7.91
C LEU A 114 -17.47 22.56 6.74
N THR A 115 -18.72 22.19 7.03
CA THR A 115 -19.74 21.97 6.00
C THR A 115 -19.94 23.22 5.15
N ILE A 116 -20.14 24.38 5.80
CA ILE A 116 -20.35 25.65 5.11
C ILE A 116 -19.12 26.02 4.28
N TRP A 117 -17.93 25.94 4.86
CA TRP A 117 -16.70 26.32 4.18
C TRP A 117 -16.40 25.44 2.97
N LEU A 118 -16.55 24.10 3.10
CA LEU A 118 -16.42 23.17 1.97
C LEU A 118 -17.48 23.41 0.89
N GLN A 119 -18.68 23.85 1.27
CA GLN A 119 -19.74 24.12 0.30
C GLN A 119 -19.50 25.43 -0.48
N LEU A 120 -18.79 26.38 0.13
CA LEU A 120 -18.43 27.67 -0.44
C LEU A 120 -17.13 27.64 -1.25
N THR A 121 -16.38 26.53 -1.22
CA THR A 121 -15.14 26.38 -1.98
C THR A 121 -15.42 26.59 -3.48
N ASP A 122 -14.74 27.56 -4.07
CA ASP A 122 -14.68 27.66 -5.52
C ASP A 122 -13.81 26.51 -6.05
N ILE A 123 -14.41 25.67 -6.88
CA ILE A 123 -13.75 24.53 -7.52
C ILE A 123 -13.31 24.86 -8.95
N SER A 124 -13.38 26.13 -9.36
CA SER A 124 -12.82 26.56 -10.64
C SER A 124 -11.33 26.17 -10.70
N GLY A 125 -10.95 25.48 -11.77
CA GLY A 125 -9.60 24.93 -11.93
C GLY A 125 -9.35 23.55 -11.29
N LEU A 126 -10.28 23.01 -10.50
CA LEU A 126 -10.19 21.64 -9.97
C LEU A 126 -10.97 20.66 -10.86
N THR A 127 -10.33 19.53 -11.21
CA THR A 127 -11.00 18.44 -11.93
C THR A 127 -11.75 17.53 -10.93
N VAL A 128 -12.76 18.08 -10.25
CA VAL A 128 -13.56 17.39 -9.23
C VAL A 128 -15.07 17.63 -9.43
N PRO A 129 -15.94 16.67 -9.04
CA PRO A 129 -17.38 16.92 -9.04
C PRO A 129 -17.75 17.98 -7.98
N PRO A 130 -18.95 18.59 -8.07
CA PRO A 130 -19.44 19.51 -7.06
C PRO A 130 -19.33 18.94 -5.65
N ILE A 131 -18.82 19.75 -4.73
CA ILE A 131 -18.63 19.36 -3.34
C ILE A 131 -20.00 19.21 -2.68
N ARG A 132 -20.32 17.99 -2.25
CA ARG A 132 -21.52 17.68 -1.48
C ARG A 132 -21.18 17.68 0.01
N ALA A 133 -20.88 18.85 0.55
CA ALA A 133 -20.29 18.99 1.89
C ALA A 133 -21.18 18.38 2.98
N GLY A 134 -22.50 18.64 2.93
CA GLY A 134 -23.45 18.07 3.89
C GLY A 134 -23.45 16.54 3.91
N TYR A 135 -23.40 15.91 2.73
CA TYR A 135 -23.26 14.45 2.61
C TYR A 135 -21.92 13.98 3.19
N MET A 136 -20.81 14.67 2.87
CA MET A 136 -19.49 14.28 3.34
C MET A 136 -19.36 14.34 4.86
N ILE A 137 -19.95 15.34 5.51
CA ILE A 137 -19.94 15.47 6.96
C ILE A 137 -20.92 14.49 7.61
N GLN A 138 -22.13 14.30 7.05
CA GLN A 138 -23.09 13.31 7.52
C GLN A 138 -22.52 11.88 7.47
N TYR A 139 -21.82 11.54 6.40
CA TYR A 139 -21.21 10.21 6.18
C TYR A 139 -19.69 10.24 6.35
N LYS A 140 -19.16 11.07 7.28
CA LYS A 140 -17.72 11.29 7.50
C LYS A 140 -16.90 10.02 7.71
N ASN A 141 -17.50 8.92 8.18
CA ASN A 141 -16.82 7.65 8.39
C ASN A 141 -16.84 6.71 7.17
N ASN A 142 -17.64 7.02 6.14
CA ASN A 142 -17.87 6.19 4.96
C ASN A 142 -17.45 6.90 3.65
N LEU A 143 -16.44 7.77 3.73
CA LEU A 143 -15.90 8.44 2.55
C LEU A 143 -15.09 7.46 1.69
N ILE A 144 -15.09 7.72 0.39
CA ILE A 144 -14.39 6.93 -0.64
C ILE A 144 -13.29 7.76 -1.30
N GLY A 145 -12.47 7.15 -2.16
CA GLY A 145 -11.29 7.77 -2.77
C GLY A 145 -11.54 9.15 -3.38
N LYS A 146 -12.64 9.35 -4.13
CA LYS A 146 -12.94 10.65 -4.73
C LYS A 146 -13.15 11.78 -3.71
N HIS A 147 -13.73 11.47 -2.54
CA HIS A 147 -13.92 12.45 -1.46
C HIS A 147 -12.56 12.79 -0.84
N PHE A 148 -11.71 11.79 -0.60
CA PHE A 148 -10.37 12.03 -0.05
C PHE A 148 -9.47 12.79 -1.02
N LYS A 149 -9.58 12.55 -2.33
CA LYS A 149 -8.84 13.32 -3.34
C LYS A 149 -9.22 14.80 -3.30
N MET A 150 -10.53 15.09 -3.25
CA MET A 150 -11.03 16.45 -3.08
C MET A 150 -10.52 17.07 -1.76
N LEU A 151 -10.67 16.36 -0.64
CA LEU A 151 -10.21 16.85 0.67
C LEU A 151 -8.71 17.13 0.67
N MET A 152 -7.88 16.29 0.05
CA MET A 152 -6.44 16.51 -0.06
C MET A 152 -6.08 17.81 -0.78
N GLN A 153 -6.94 18.27 -1.70
CA GLN A 153 -6.74 19.51 -2.45
C GLN A 153 -7.25 20.75 -1.71
N VAL A 154 -8.32 20.64 -0.92
CA VAL A 154 -9.03 21.82 -0.38
C VAL A 154 -9.04 21.94 1.14
N LEU A 155 -8.79 20.86 1.88
CA LEU A 155 -9.01 20.81 3.33
C LEU A 155 -8.15 21.81 4.09
N ILE A 156 -6.91 22.05 3.64
CA ILE A 156 -5.98 23.00 4.26
C ILE A 156 -6.57 24.41 4.42
N PHE A 157 -7.41 24.84 3.48
CA PHE A 157 -8.05 26.17 3.50
C PHE A 157 -9.19 26.29 4.50
N HIS A 158 -9.64 25.17 5.08
CA HIS A 158 -10.86 25.10 5.88
C HIS A 158 -10.62 24.64 7.32
N VAL A 159 -9.43 24.11 7.64
CA VAL A 159 -9.17 23.55 8.98
C VAL A 159 -8.50 24.51 9.97
N HIS A 160 -7.93 25.64 9.52
CA HIS A 160 -7.12 26.54 10.36
C HIS A 160 -7.78 26.96 11.68
N LYS A 161 -9.11 27.09 11.74
CA LYS A 161 -9.83 27.51 12.95
C LYS A 161 -10.34 26.36 13.82
N ILE A 162 -10.20 25.12 13.36
CA ILE A 162 -10.81 23.93 13.96
C ILE A 162 -9.78 22.80 14.18
N CYS A 163 -8.49 23.10 14.11
CA CYS A 163 -7.38 22.17 14.39
C CYS A 163 -6.26 22.86 15.18
N THR A 164 -5.40 22.07 15.82
CA THR A 164 -4.17 22.56 16.47
C THR A 164 -3.09 22.92 15.42
N PRO A 165 -2.03 23.65 15.80
CA PRO A 165 -0.91 23.94 14.89
C PRO A 165 -0.23 22.69 14.31
N GLU A 166 -0.06 21.64 15.11
CA GLU A 166 0.57 20.37 14.71
C GLU A 166 -0.29 19.65 13.66
N GLN A 167 -1.61 19.67 13.87
CA GLN A 167 -2.58 19.10 12.94
C GLN A 167 -2.69 19.88 11.64
N PHE A 168 -2.64 21.21 11.74
CA PHE A 168 -2.57 22.05 10.56
C PHE A 168 -1.32 21.72 9.74
N THR A 169 -0.18 21.53 10.41
CA THR A 169 1.08 21.10 9.79
C THR A 169 0.93 19.74 9.11
N LEU A 170 0.25 18.78 9.74
CA LEU A 170 -0.06 17.48 9.15
C LEU A 170 -0.93 17.59 7.89
N VAL A 171 -2.01 18.37 7.94
CA VAL A 171 -2.89 18.60 6.77
C VAL A 171 -2.12 19.32 5.66
N LYS A 172 -1.27 20.28 6.02
CA LYS A 172 -0.42 20.99 5.07
C LYS A 172 0.55 20.04 4.38
N ALA A 173 1.32 19.25 5.13
CA ALA A 173 2.27 18.30 4.56
C ALA A 173 1.58 17.28 3.65
N ALA A 174 0.38 16.81 4.02
CA ALA A 174 -0.40 15.92 3.17
C ALA A 174 -0.88 16.62 1.88
N SER A 175 -1.30 17.89 1.96
CA SER A 175 -1.73 18.66 0.79
C SER A 175 -0.54 18.94 -0.15
N ASP A 176 0.62 19.29 0.40
CA ASP A 176 1.86 19.53 -0.33
C ASP A 176 2.32 18.25 -1.06
N LEU A 177 2.30 17.09 -0.38
CA LEU A 177 2.55 15.80 -1.03
C LEU A 177 1.56 15.56 -2.17
N GLY A 178 0.27 15.79 -1.94
CA GLY A 178 -0.78 15.61 -2.96
C GLY A 178 -0.52 16.41 -4.23
N ALA A 179 -0.06 17.66 -4.10
CA ALA A 179 0.29 18.47 -5.26
C ALA A 179 1.40 17.83 -6.13
N GLN A 180 2.37 17.13 -5.50
CA GLN A 180 3.45 16.44 -6.22
C GLN A 180 3.04 15.08 -6.81
N LEU A 181 2.04 14.42 -6.24
CA LEU A 181 1.61 13.09 -6.70
C LEU A 181 0.73 13.11 -7.96
N TRP A 182 0.00 14.20 -8.18
CA TRP A 182 -0.89 14.37 -9.33
C TRP A 182 -0.37 15.44 -10.32
N VAL A 183 0.93 15.37 -10.64
CA VAL A 183 1.53 16.17 -11.71
C VAL A 183 1.27 15.54 -13.08
N PRO A 184 0.94 16.32 -14.11
CA PRO A 184 0.65 15.79 -15.45
C PRO A 184 1.91 15.39 -16.22
N GLU A 185 3.03 16.04 -15.96
CA GLU A 185 4.33 15.87 -16.62
C GLU A 185 5.44 16.14 -15.60
N ILE A 186 6.56 15.41 -15.73
CA ILE A 186 7.76 15.55 -14.90
C ILE A 186 8.91 15.94 -15.82
N ASP A 187 9.35 17.20 -15.73
CA ASP A 187 10.40 17.74 -16.59
C ASP A 187 11.80 17.25 -16.19
N ASP A 188 12.04 17.16 -14.87
CA ASP A 188 13.30 16.73 -14.26
C ASP A 188 13.01 15.67 -13.20
N MET A 189 13.37 14.42 -13.52
CA MET A 189 13.09 13.27 -12.66
C MET A 189 13.90 13.30 -11.37
N ASP A 190 15.18 13.68 -11.42
CA ASP A 190 16.02 13.72 -10.23
C ASP A 190 15.54 14.79 -9.25
N TYR A 191 15.21 15.98 -9.77
CA TYR A 191 14.62 17.05 -8.97
C TYR A 191 13.26 16.63 -8.40
N TYR A 192 12.39 16.02 -9.22
CA TYR A 192 11.10 15.53 -8.76
C TYR A 192 11.24 14.52 -7.61
N LEU A 193 12.15 13.55 -7.75
CA LEU A 193 12.41 12.55 -6.73
C LEU A 193 12.96 13.15 -5.43
N GLU A 194 13.82 14.16 -5.51
CA GLU A 194 14.29 14.90 -4.33
C GLU A 194 13.14 15.62 -3.62
N GLN A 195 12.31 16.35 -4.37
CA GLN A 195 11.14 17.04 -3.83
C GLN A 195 10.13 16.07 -3.21
N LEU A 196 9.93 14.91 -3.83
CA LEU A 196 9.05 13.86 -3.35
C LEU A 196 9.56 13.23 -2.05
N LYS A 197 10.87 12.97 -1.95
CA LYS A 197 11.51 12.52 -0.70
C LYS A 197 11.30 13.51 0.43
N ILE A 198 11.47 14.80 0.17
CA ILE A 198 11.25 15.87 1.16
C ILE A 198 9.77 15.91 1.57
N ALA A 199 8.83 15.84 0.63
CA ALA A 199 7.40 15.87 0.93
C ALA A 199 6.95 14.66 1.78
N VAL A 200 7.45 13.47 1.46
CA VAL A 200 7.23 12.25 2.24
C VAL A 200 7.80 12.40 3.66
N ALA A 201 9.05 12.86 3.79
CA ALA A 201 9.69 13.05 5.09
C ALA A 201 8.92 14.05 5.96
N ASN A 202 8.56 15.21 5.41
CA ASN A 202 7.76 16.22 6.10
C ASN A 202 6.40 15.68 6.57
N LEU A 203 5.76 14.84 5.77
CA LEU A 203 4.50 14.20 6.15
C LEU A 203 4.69 13.20 7.30
N LEU A 204 5.74 12.38 7.25
CA LEU A 204 6.03 11.40 8.31
C LEU A 204 6.41 12.09 9.63
N ASP A 205 7.21 13.17 9.58
CA ASP A 205 7.55 13.98 10.75
C ASP A 205 6.31 14.66 11.36
N ALA A 206 5.39 15.15 10.51
CA ALA A 206 4.13 15.70 10.98
C ALA A 206 3.21 14.63 11.59
N PHE A 207 3.25 13.39 11.09
CA PHE A 207 2.58 12.26 11.73
C PHE A 207 3.21 11.89 13.07
N ASP A 208 4.53 11.88 13.18
CA ASP A 208 5.24 11.57 14.43
C ASP A 208 4.88 12.55 15.54
N THR A 209 4.71 13.82 15.19
CA THR A 209 4.29 14.87 16.13
C THR A 209 2.86 14.65 16.67
N VAL A 210 1.98 14.05 15.87
CA VAL A 210 0.54 13.97 16.15
C VAL A 210 0.10 12.59 16.66
N ASP A 211 0.59 11.51 16.06
CA ASP A 211 0.33 10.11 16.41
C ASP A 211 1.49 9.21 15.93
N PRO A 212 2.60 9.14 16.69
CA PRO A 212 3.80 8.41 16.28
C PRO A 212 3.58 6.90 16.16
N LEU A 213 2.69 6.34 16.98
CA LEU A 213 2.34 4.92 16.92
C LEU A 213 1.66 4.54 15.60
N ARG A 214 0.98 5.49 14.94
CA ARG A 214 0.30 5.25 13.68
C ARG A 214 1.24 4.76 12.59
N ILE A 215 2.45 5.32 12.54
CA ILE A 215 3.48 4.99 11.54
C ILE A 215 3.86 3.51 11.66
N LEU A 216 3.99 3.00 12.89
CA LEU A 216 4.38 1.62 13.16
C LEU A 216 3.26 0.60 12.88
N VAL A 217 2.00 0.98 13.15
CA VAL A 217 0.87 0.04 13.03
C VAL A 217 0.16 0.08 11.68
N LYS A 218 0.36 1.14 10.89
CA LYS A 218 -0.25 1.30 9.57
C LYS A 218 0.81 1.12 8.47
N ILE A 219 0.83 -0.08 7.90
CA ILE A 219 1.75 -0.42 6.80
C ILE A 219 1.73 0.59 5.65
N LYS A 220 0.58 1.22 5.35
CA LYS A 220 0.46 2.24 4.30
C LYS A 220 1.30 3.50 4.58
N LEU A 221 1.52 3.85 5.85
CA LEU A 221 2.42 4.94 6.21
C LEU A 221 3.88 4.52 6.07
N HIS A 222 4.20 3.28 6.44
CA HIS A 222 5.54 2.74 6.22
C HIS A 222 5.91 2.67 4.73
N LEU A 223 4.97 2.25 3.87
CA LEU A 223 5.16 2.20 2.42
C LEU A 223 5.48 3.57 1.80
N LEU A 224 5.08 4.68 2.42
CA LEU A 224 5.45 6.01 1.94
C LEU A 224 6.96 6.22 1.88
N ALA A 225 7.73 5.62 2.80
CA ALA A 225 9.17 5.77 2.83
C ALA A 225 9.87 5.18 1.59
N HIS A 226 9.23 4.21 0.94
CA HIS A 226 9.72 3.56 -0.28
C HIS A 226 9.21 4.20 -1.56
N PHE A 227 8.23 5.10 -1.43
CA PHE A 227 7.50 5.69 -2.54
C PHE A 227 8.38 6.41 -3.57
N PRO A 228 9.43 7.17 -3.19
CA PRO A 228 10.33 7.78 -4.17
C PRO A 228 11.19 6.78 -4.95
N ASP A 229 11.57 5.66 -4.35
CA ASP A 229 12.42 4.66 -5.02
C ASP A 229 11.63 3.93 -6.12
N GLU A 230 10.31 3.75 -5.94
CA GLU A 230 9.43 3.15 -6.95
C GLU A 230 9.25 4.01 -8.21
N TYR A 231 9.20 5.34 -8.07
CA TYR A 231 9.07 6.25 -9.21
C TYR A 231 10.31 6.20 -10.12
N LYS A 232 11.48 5.96 -9.54
CA LYS A 232 12.74 5.85 -10.29
C LYS A 232 12.70 4.68 -11.26
N THR A 233 12.26 3.51 -10.81
CA THR A 233 12.19 2.27 -11.61
C THR A 233 11.29 2.42 -12.84
N TRP A 234 10.21 3.19 -12.71
CA TRP A 234 9.23 3.37 -13.79
C TRP A 234 9.67 4.37 -14.88
N SER A 235 10.64 5.25 -14.57
CA SER A 235 11.10 6.31 -15.47
C SER A 235 12.10 5.88 -16.56
N GLY A 236 12.61 4.65 -16.49
CA GLY A 236 13.37 4.05 -17.60
C GLY A 236 14.73 4.68 -17.89
N GLU A 237 15.48 5.05 -16.85
CA GLU A 237 16.95 5.22 -16.89
C GLU A 237 17.66 4.23 -15.94
#